data_AF-A0ABD5BPI0-F1
#
_entry.id   AF-A0ABD5BPI0-F1
#
_cell.length_a   1.000
_cell.length_b   1.000
_cell.length_c   1.000
_cell.angle_alpha   90.00
_cell.angle_beta   90.00
_cell.angle_gamma   90.00
#
_symmetry.space_group_name_H-M   'P 1'
#
loop_
_entity.id
_entity.type
_entity.pdbx_description
1 polymer ?
#
loop_
_entity_poly.entity_id
_entity_poly.type
_entity_poly.pdbx_seq_one_letter_code
_entity_poly.pdbx_strand_id
1 'polypeptide(L)'
;MRKIGLCCVALLLLALGWVIFVNDFRFVTEPVTVTAGGNRLTGTLVLPQHAPVKPGVVVFVHGDGPANASRDEGYYGIWEAMAQQGYAVLSFDKPGVGGSGGNWLHQTMTDRARETADIIDWARRDGRFDARCVGLWGTSQAGWVMPEVARLRPDIAFTLVLAPAINWLRQGRYNTRAAMAAAGDDEAQIQAREAHWRHIQTLLEQPDGYTQYRREYGVAALSADRWRFIRANMASDATAGLRNFNTPVHLILGGRDVNVDADETERVYRQTIPASLLTVTRIDEADHVMVKPLFARHPWLINVVGLFAPRSVQYDAYRQDVAAFLAAQPCGHGR
;
A
#
# COMPACT_ATOMS: atom_id res chain seq x y z
N MET A 1 28.37 -0.61 -43.51
CA MET A 1 28.30 -1.53 -42.33
C MET A 1 29.03 -0.98 -41.10
N ARG A 2 30.33 -0.61 -41.16
CA ARG A 2 31.09 -0.05 -40.00
C ARG A 2 30.48 1.20 -39.34
N LYS A 3 30.00 2.17 -40.12
CA LYS A 3 29.39 3.41 -39.59
C LYS A 3 28.05 3.16 -38.88
N ILE A 4 27.25 2.23 -39.39
CA ILE A 4 25.97 1.82 -38.79
C ILE A 4 26.23 1.12 -37.44
N GLY A 5 27.20 0.20 -37.38
CA GLY A 5 27.60 -0.45 -36.14
C GLY A 5 28.08 0.52 -35.07
N LEU A 6 28.88 1.53 -35.44
CA LEU A 6 29.35 2.56 -34.49
C LEU A 6 28.20 3.44 -33.98
N CYS A 7 27.25 3.82 -34.84
CA CYS A 7 26.06 4.56 -34.42
C CYS A 7 25.17 3.73 -33.47
N CYS A 8 24.98 2.44 -33.73
CA CYS A 8 24.22 1.56 -32.84
C CYS A 8 24.88 1.45 -31.45
N VAL A 9 26.20 1.30 -31.39
CA VAL A 9 26.95 1.26 -30.11
C VAL A 9 26.82 2.58 -29.36
N ALA A 10 26.97 3.72 -30.04
CA ALA A 10 26.82 5.03 -29.41
C ALA A 10 25.40 5.25 -28.85
N LEU A 11 24.36 4.87 -29.60
CA LEU A 11 22.97 4.93 -29.15
C LEU A 11 22.72 4.03 -27.93
N LEU A 12 23.29 2.82 -27.90
CA LEU A 12 23.19 1.92 -26.76
C LEU A 12 23.86 2.49 -25.51
N LEU A 13 25.05 3.10 -25.66
CA LEU A 13 25.74 3.74 -24.54
C LEU A 13 24.99 4.96 -24.02
N LEU A 14 24.40 5.77 -24.91
CA LEU A 14 23.56 6.90 -24.52
C LEU A 14 22.28 6.44 -23.82
N ALA A 15 21.62 5.40 -24.33
CA ALA A 15 20.44 4.81 -23.69
C ALA A 15 20.79 4.22 -22.32
N LEU A 16 21.91 3.53 -22.19
CA LEU A 16 22.39 2.99 -20.92
C LEU A 16 22.72 4.12 -19.93
N GLY A 17 23.45 5.15 -20.37
CA GLY A 17 23.74 6.33 -19.57
C GLY A 17 22.47 7.05 -19.10
N TRP A 18 21.47 7.15 -19.97
CA TRP A 18 20.16 7.69 -19.63
C TRP A 18 19.44 6.84 -18.57
N VAL A 19 19.39 5.51 -18.77
CA VAL A 19 18.78 4.58 -17.81
C VAL A 19 19.45 4.68 -16.44
N ILE A 20 20.79 4.73 -16.39
CA ILE A 20 21.52 4.91 -15.13
C ILE A 20 21.15 6.25 -14.49
N PHE A 21 21.16 7.33 -15.27
CA PHE A 21 20.85 8.67 -14.76
C PHE A 21 19.43 8.80 -14.22
N VAL A 22 18.42 8.28 -14.93
CA VAL A 22 17.02 8.41 -14.49
C VAL A 22 16.65 7.47 -13.35
N ASN A 23 17.40 6.38 -13.14
CA ASN A 23 17.24 5.47 -12.01
C ASN A 23 18.17 5.82 -10.82
N ASP A 24 18.92 6.93 -10.91
CA ASP A 24 19.61 7.51 -9.76
C ASP A 24 18.57 8.22 -8.87
N PHE A 25 18.06 7.51 -7.87
CA PHE A 25 17.11 8.04 -6.91
C PHE A 25 17.82 8.76 -5.76
N ARG A 26 17.16 9.78 -5.19
CA ARG A 26 17.69 10.59 -4.07
C ARG A 26 17.58 9.89 -2.70
N PHE A 27 17.89 8.60 -2.66
CA PHE A 27 17.98 7.80 -1.44
C PHE A 27 19.04 6.71 -1.56
N VAL A 28 19.39 6.10 -0.44
CA VAL A 28 20.16 4.85 -0.39
C VAL A 28 19.34 3.76 0.30
N THR A 29 19.57 2.50 -0.05
CA THR A 29 18.85 1.36 0.52
C THR A 29 19.79 0.43 1.25
N GLU A 30 19.36 -0.06 2.40
CA GLU A 30 20.04 -1.09 3.19
C GLU A 30 19.08 -2.27 3.41
N PRO A 31 19.54 -3.52 3.27
CA PRO A 31 18.75 -4.67 3.69
C PRO A 31 18.59 -4.64 5.22
N VAL A 32 17.38 -4.93 5.69
CA VAL A 32 17.06 -5.00 7.13
C VAL A 32 16.31 -6.29 7.42
N THR A 33 16.45 -6.79 8.64
CA THR A 33 15.70 -7.94 9.13
C THR A 33 15.22 -7.66 10.55
N VAL A 34 13.96 -7.98 10.83
CA VAL A 34 13.38 -7.88 12.18
C VAL A 34 12.62 -9.15 12.54
N THR A 35 12.38 -9.33 13.83
CA THR A 35 11.35 -10.27 14.30
C THR A 35 10.10 -9.47 14.62
N ALA A 36 9.00 -9.74 13.90
CA ALA A 36 7.72 -9.08 14.08
C ALA A 36 6.58 -10.04 13.75
N GLY A 37 5.47 -9.97 14.49
CA GLY A 37 4.31 -10.84 14.27
C GLY A 37 4.64 -12.34 14.40
N GLY A 38 5.66 -12.68 15.19
CA GLY A 38 6.16 -14.06 15.35
C GLY A 38 7.02 -14.59 14.19
N ASN A 39 7.30 -13.77 13.16
CA ASN A 39 8.10 -14.16 12.01
C ASN A 39 9.40 -13.36 11.92
N ARG A 40 10.43 -13.95 11.29
CA ARG A 40 11.60 -13.20 10.82
C ARG A 40 11.23 -12.56 9.49
N LEU A 41 11.14 -11.24 9.45
CA LEU A 41 10.80 -10.47 8.24
C LEU A 41 12.05 -9.87 7.62
N THR A 42 12.21 -10.05 6.30
CA THR A 42 13.20 -9.34 5.48
C THR A 42 12.58 -8.05 4.94
N GLY A 43 13.40 -7.03 4.75
CA GLY A 43 12.91 -5.75 4.27
C GLY A 43 14.01 -4.84 3.76
N THR A 44 13.60 -3.62 3.44
CA THR A 44 14.45 -2.54 2.97
C THR A 44 14.30 -1.34 3.89
N LEU A 45 15.43 -0.88 4.42
CA LEU A 45 15.57 0.43 5.02
C LEU A 45 16.01 1.41 3.94
N VAL A 46 15.22 2.46 3.73
CA VAL A 46 15.56 3.56 2.84
C VAL A 46 16.02 4.74 3.68
N LEU A 47 17.17 5.31 3.35
CA LEU A 47 17.74 6.48 4.02
C LEU A 47 17.88 7.65 3.04
N PRO A 48 17.63 8.89 3.49
CA PRO A 48 18.00 10.07 2.71
C PRO A 48 19.51 10.08 2.44
N GLN A 49 19.93 10.46 1.22
CA GLN A 49 21.36 10.61 0.87
C GLN A 49 22.09 11.61 1.79
N HIS A 50 21.37 12.62 2.26
CA HIS A 50 21.84 13.61 3.22
C HIS A 50 20.93 13.60 4.45
N ALA A 51 20.94 12.49 5.19
CA ALA A 51 20.08 12.31 6.35
C ALA A 51 20.38 13.35 7.44
N PRO A 52 19.34 13.99 8.03
CA PRO A 52 19.52 14.74 9.26
C PRO A 52 20.02 13.81 10.38
N VAL A 53 20.53 14.38 11.47
CA VAL A 53 20.84 13.59 12.67
C VAL A 53 19.54 12.99 13.18
N LYS A 54 19.43 11.66 13.19
CA LYS A 54 18.24 10.90 13.59
C LYS A 54 16.97 11.29 12.82
N PRO A 55 16.84 10.93 11.53
CA PRO A 55 15.64 11.24 10.76
C PRO A 55 14.39 10.61 11.40
N GLY A 56 13.23 11.24 11.17
CA GLY A 56 11.95 10.56 11.33
C GLY A 56 11.87 9.34 10.39
N VAL A 57 11.01 8.38 10.71
CA VAL A 57 10.88 7.14 9.94
C VAL A 57 9.42 6.83 9.63
N VAL A 58 9.16 6.43 8.39
CA VAL A 58 7.83 6.02 7.92
C VAL A 58 7.81 4.50 7.75
N VAL A 59 6.91 3.83 8.48
CA VAL A 59 6.71 2.38 8.37
C VAL A 59 5.62 2.08 7.34
N PHE A 60 5.92 1.23 6.37
CA PHE A 60 4.99 0.86 5.30
C PHE A 60 4.08 -0.30 5.70
N VAL A 61 2.78 -0.16 5.42
CA VAL A 61 1.75 -1.19 5.62
C VAL A 61 1.11 -1.52 4.27
N HIS A 62 1.45 -2.69 3.72
CA HIS A 62 1.00 -3.10 2.39
C HIS A 62 -0.49 -3.46 2.31
N GLY A 63 -1.03 -3.43 1.09
CA GLY A 63 -2.39 -3.89 0.77
C GLY A 63 -2.58 -5.41 0.82
N ASP A 64 -3.68 -5.87 0.22
CA ASP A 64 -3.96 -7.31 0.04
C ASP A 64 -3.04 -7.91 -1.03
N GLY A 65 -2.79 -9.21 -0.93
CA GLY A 65 -1.89 -9.93 -1.83
C GLY A 65 -0.46 -10.08 -1.29
N PRO A 66 0.38 -10.87 -2.00
CA PRO A 66 1.81 -10.93 -1.73
C PRO A 66 2.44 -9.57 -2.09
N ALA A 67 3.37 -9.10 -1.26
CA ALA A 67 4.12 -7.87 -1.52
C ALA A 67 5.52 -8.00 -0.94
N ASN A 68 6.53 -7.72 -1.77
CA ASN A 68 7.90 -7.48 -1.30
C ASN A 68 8.03 -6.02 -0.82
N ALA A 69 9.17 -5.69 -0.20
CA ALA A 69 9.40 -4.40 0.45
C ALA A 69 9.23 -3.21 -0.51
N SER A 70 9.66 -3.32 -1.78
CA SER A 70 9.50 -2.28 -2.79
C SER A 70 8.16 -2.34 -3.55
N ARG A 71 7.33 -3.36 -3.27
CA ARG A 71 6.20 -3.89 -4.07
C ARG A 71 6.48 -3.87 -5.57
N ASP A 72 7.54 -4.53 -5.98
CA ASP A 72 7.97 -4.64 -7.38
C ASP A 72 8.39 -3.28 -7.94
N GLU A 73 9.21 -2.55 -7.16
CA GLU A 73 9.82 -1.24 -7.51
C GLU A 73 8.83 -0.06 -7.61
N GLY A 74 7.53 -0.33 -7.55
CA GLY A 74 6.47 0.67 -7.62
C GLY A 74 6.50 1.72 -6.49
N TYR A 75 7.25 1.48 -5.41
CA TYR A 75 7.41 2.45 -4.33
C TYR A 75 8.60 3.40 -4.46
N TYR A 76 9.51 3.23 -5.42
CA TYR A 76 10.71 4.08 -5.49
C TYR A 76 10.40 5.57 -5.62
N GLY A 77 9.38 5.93 -6.40
CA GLY A 77 8.93 7.31 -6.53
C GLY A 77 8.46 7.94 -5.22
N ILE A 78 7.75 7.16 -4.38
CA ILE A 78 7.27 7.66 -3.08
C ILE A 78 8.35 7.62 -2.00
N TRP A 79 9.22 6.61 -2.02
CA TRP A 79 10.41 6.56 -1.16
C TRP A 79 11.32 7.76 -1.39
N GLU A 80 11.55 8.14 -2.65
CA GLU A 80 12.30 9.33 -2.98
C GLU A 80 11.64 10.60 -2.45
N ALA A 81 10.32 10.76 -2.62
CA ALA A 81 9.61 11.93 -2.10
C ALA A 81 9.73 12.03 -0.56
N MET A 82 9.63 10.91 0.16
CA MET A 82 9.80 10.87 1.62
C MET A 82 11.26 11.17 2.03
N ALA A 83 12.23 10.57 1.35
CA ALA A 83 13.65 10.76 1.60
C ALA A 83 14.08 12.23 1.37
N GLN A 84 13.54 12.88 0.34
CA GLN A 84 13.77 14.31 0.08
C GLN A 84 13.20 15.22 1.18
N GLN A 85 12.20 14.77 1.94
CA GLN A 85 11.71 15.46 3.14
C GLN A 85 12.46 15.07 4.42
N GLY A 86 13.57 14.33 4.30
CA GLY A 86 14.42 13.94 5.42
C GLY A 86 13.91 12.73 6.22
N TYR A 87 12.95 11.97 5.69
CA TYR A 87 12.44 10.76 6.35
C TYR A 87 13.13 9.49 5.85
N ALA A 88 13.47 8.61 6.79
CA ALA A 88 13.77 7.22 6.48
C ALA A 88 12.47 6.45 6.20
N VAL A 89 12.57 5.33 5.47
CA VAL A 89 11.45 4.41 5.24
C VAL A 89 11.82 3.01 5.68
N LEU A 90 10.90 2.36 6.39
CA LEU A 90 10.98 0.94 6.71
C LEU A 90 9.86 0.20 5.99
N SER A 91 10.23 -0.69 5.08
CA SER A 91 9.29 -1.51 4.32
C SER A 91 9.73 -2.97 4.36
N PHE A 92 8.82 -3.89 4.63
CA PHE A 92 9.12 -5.30 4.86
C PHE A 92 8.35 -6.19 3.90
N ASP A 93 9.00 -7.25 3.42
CA ASP A 93 8.31 -8.30 2.67
C ASP A 93 7.27 -8.95 3.60
N LYS A 94 6.04 -9.12 3.10
CA LYS A 94 4.99 -9.81 3.86
C LYS A 94 5.42 -11.24 4.21
N PRO A 95 4.89 -11.85 5.28
CA PRO A 95 5.22 -13.23 5.62
C PRO A 95 5.08 -14.20 4.44
N GLY A 96 6.15 -14.97 4.17
CA GLY A 96 6.24 -15.88 3.03
C GLY A 96 6.67 -15.25 1.70
N VAL A 97 7.03 -13.96 1.67
CA VAL A 97 7.53 -13.24 0.48
C VAL A 97 8.97 -12.79 0.71
N GLY A 98 9.79 -12.75 -0.34
CA GLY A 98 11.11 -12.08 -0.31
C GLY A 98 12.16 -12.65 0.65
N GLY A 99 11.89 -13.78 1.30
CA GLY A 99 12.75 -14.36 2.35
C GLY A 99 12.21 -14.17 3.77
N SER A 100 11.09 -13.49 3.95
CA SER A 100 10.33 -13.44 5.19
C SER A 100 9.73 -14.81 5.52
N GLY A 101 9.83 -15.21 6.79
CA GLY A 101 9.17 -16.41 7.31
C GLY A 101 7.64 -16.28 7.36
N GLY A 102 6.95 -17.40 7.52
CA GLY A 102 5.49 -17.44 7.70
C GLY A 102 4.70 -17.43 6.39
N ASN A 103 3.41 -17.07 6.49
CA ASN A 103 2.48 -16.97 5.36
C ASN A 103 1.44 -15.87 5.64
N TRP A 104 1.41 -14.83 4.81
CA TRP A 104 0.52 -13.69 5.00
C TRP A 104 -0.97 -14.06 4.93
N LEU A 105 -1.34 -15.16 4.26
CA LEU A 105 -2.71 -15.68 4.24
C LEU A 105 -3.16 -16.25 5.60
N HIS A 106 -2.26 -16.38 6.57
CA HIS A 106 -2.58 -16.85 7.93
C HIS A 106 -2.82 -15.70 8.91
N GLN A 107 -2.70 -14.44 8.47
CA GLN A 107 -2.87 -13.27 9.33
C GLN A 107 -4.32 -12.75 9.32
N THR A 108 -4.82 -12.40 10.50
CA THR A 108 -5.96 -11.49 10.65
C THR A 108 -5.50 -10.02 10.52
N MET A 109 -6.43 -9.08 10.32
CA MET A 109 -6.10 -7.65 10.36
C MET A 109 -5.47 -7.23 11.70
N THR A 110 -5.89 -7.87 12.80
CA THR A 110 -5.30 -7.68 14.13
C THR A 110 -3.86 -8.20 14.20
N ASP A 111 -3.57 -9.35 13.59
CA ASP A 111 -2.19 -9.89 13.53
C ASP A 111 -1.28 -8.95 12.73
N ARG A 112 -1.79 -8.40 11.61
CA ARG A 112 -1.06 -7.40 10.82
C ARG A 112 -0.80 -6.11 11.61
N ALA A 113 -1.74 -5.70 12.45
CA ALA A 113 -1.56 -4.51 13.30
C ALA A 113 -0.50 -4.75 14.40
N ARG A 114 -0.46 -5.95 14.99
CA ARG A 114 0.58 -6.35 15.95
C ARG A 114 1.96 -6.45 15.29
N GLU A 115 2.05 -7.05 14.10
CA GLU A 115 3.27 -7.08 13.30
C GLU A 115 3.79 -5.65 13.02
N THR A 116 2.91 -4.74 12.65
CA THR A 116 3.27 -3.33 12.44
C THR A 116 3.72 -2.66 13.75
N ALA A 117 3.07 -2.95 14.88
CA ALA A 117 3.46 -2.42 16.19
C ALA A 117 4.87 -2.90 16.61
N ASP A 118 5.21 -4.17 16.35
CA ASP A 118 6.55 -4.71 16.60
C ASP A 118 7.62 -4.00 15.75
N ILE A 119 7.31 -3.70 14.48
CA ILE A 119 8.20 -2.94 13.58
C ILE A 119 8.42 -1.51 14.11
N ILE A 120 7.36 -0.85 14.58
CA ILE A 120 7.47 0.49 15.21
C ILE A 120 8.37 0.40 16.45
N ASP A 121 8.21 -0.61 17.29
CA ASP A 121 9.06 -0.81 18.48
C ASP A 121 10.52 -1.09 18.14
N TRP A 122 10.77 -1.81 17.05
CA TRP A 122 12.12 -2.01 16.54
C TRP A 122 12.72 -0.67 16.08
N ALA A 123 11.98 0.11 15.27
CA ALA A 123 12.45 1.39 14.74
C ALA A 123 12.84 2.37 15.85
N ARG A 124 12.06 2.42 16.94
CA ARG A 124 12.36 3.28 18.08
C ARG A 124 13.60 2.89 18.86
N ARG A 125 13.99 1.61 18.81
CA ARG A 125 15.15 1.05 19.52
C ARG A 125 16.43 1.04 18.69
N ASP A 126 16.33 1.13 17.37
CA ASP A 126 17.49 1.10 16.45
C ASP A 126 18.50 2.24 16.74
N GLY A 127 18.03 3.37 17.25
CA GLY A 127 18.88 4.49 17.69
C GLY A 127 19.36 5.41 16.56
N ARG A 128 19.26 4.98 15.29
CA ARG A 128 19.49 5.83 14.11
C ARG A 128 18.31 6.74 13.78
N PHE A 129 17.12 6.53 14.36
CA PHE A 129 15.91 7.32 14.08
C PHE A 129 15.49 8.17 15.30
N ASP A 130 14.75 9.26 15.08
CA ASP A 130 14.05 9.95 16.18
C ASP A 130 12.85 9.08 16.60
N ALA A 131 12.94 8.48 17.79
CA ALA A 131 11.93 7.57 18.33
C ALA A 131 10.54 8.22 18.55
N ARG A 132 10.47 9.56 18.60
CA ARG A 132 9.20 10.30 18.69
C ARG A 132 8.57 10.53 17.31
N CYS A 133 9.33 10.27 16.25
CA CYS A 133 9.00 10.61 14.88
C CYS A 133 8.85 9.37 14.00
N VAL A 134 8.03 8.42 14.47
CA VAL A 134 7.62 7.25 13.69
C VAL A 134 6.22 7.48 13.14
N GLY A 135 6.11 7.62 11.83
CA GLY A 135 4.86 7.72 11.11
C GLY A 135 4.53 6.45 10.34
N LEU A 136 3.32 6.40 9.78
CA LEU A 136 2.87 5.29 8.95
C LEU A 136 2.56 5.74 7.53
N TRP A 137 2.79 4.86 6.57
CA TRP A 137 2.21 4.93 5.23
C TRP A 137 1.56 3.59 4.89
N GLY A 138 0.37 3.60 4.29
CA GLY A 138 -0.23 2.36 3.84
C GLY A 138 -1.36 2.55 2.86
N THR A 139 -1.77 1.44 2.25
CA THR A 139 -2.71 1.46 1.15
C THR A 139 -3.72 0.32 1.20
N SER A 140 -4.93 0.55 0.65
CA SER A 140 -5.93 -0.49 0.41
C SER A 140 -6.33 -1.24 1.70
N GLN A 141 -6.02 -2.53 1.82
CA GLN A 141 -6.22 -3.35 3.03
C GLN A 141 -5.63 -2.73 4.31
N ALA A 142 -4.61 -1.86 4.20
CA ALA A 142 -4.07 -1.14 5.34
C ALA A 142 -5.13 -0.27 6.06
N GLY A 143 -6.21 0.11 5.37
CA GLY A 143 -7.34 0.82 5.96
C GLY A 143 -8.01 0.10 7.15
N TRP A 144 -7.97 -1.24 7.18
CA TRP A 144 -8.42 -2.02 8.34
C TRP A 144 -7.35 -2.21 9.41
N VAL A 145 -6.08 -2.14 9.02
CA VAL A 145 -4.93 -2.41 9.91
C VAL A 145 -4.55 -1.17 10.70
N MET A 146 -4.40 -0.03 10.02
CA MET A 146 -3.89 1.21 10.61
C MET A 146 -4.69 1.77 11.79
N PRO A 147 -6.04 1.72 11.80
CA PRO A 147 -6.79 2.19 12.96
C PRO A 147 -6.58 1.30 14.19
N GLU A 148 -6.27 0.02 14.00
CA GLU A 148 -5.88 -0.88 15.09
C GLU A 148 -4.43 -0.62 15.52
N VAL A 149 -3.52 -0.30 14.59
CA VAL A 149 -2.17 0.16 14.95
C VAL A 149 -2.25 1.44 15.79
N ALA A 150 -3.05 2.43 15.41
CA ALA A 150 -3.25 3.65 16.18
C ALA A 150 -3.81 3.39 17.59
N ARG A 151 -4.61 2.34 17.75
CA ARG A 151 -5.10 1.89 19.07
C ARG A 151 -3.98 1.30 19.93
N LEU A 152 -3.15 0.45 19.35
CA LEU A 152 -2.02 -0.19 20.02
C LEU A 152 -0.89 0.81 20.30
N ARG A 153 -0.74 1.79 19.41
CA ARG A 153 0.34 2.76 19.33
C ARG A 153 -0.21 4.17 19.17
N PRO A 154 -0.82 4.74 20.24
CA PRO A 154 -1.33 6.12 20.22
C PRO A 154 -0.20 7.16 20.11
N ASP A 155 1.04 6.70 20.16
CA ASP A 155 2.29 7.44 20.14
C ASP A 155 2.92 7.56 18.74
N ILE A 156 2.29 7.04 17.67
CA ILE A 156 2.74 7.30 16.28
C ILE A 156 2.56 8.78 15.93
N ALA A 157 3.51 9.36 15.20
CA ALA A 157 3.55 10.80 14.94
C ALA A 157 2.49 11.26 13.92
N PHE A 158 2.20 10.45 12.91
CA PHE A 158 1.22 10.73 11.85
C PHE A 158 0.90 9.46 11.05
N THR A 159 -0.18 9.50 10.28
CA THR A 159 -0.57 8.43 9.34
C THR A 159 -0.87 8.99 7.95
N LEU A 160 -0.15 8.52 6.93
CA LEU A 160 -0.46 8.68 5.52
C LEU A 160 -1.23 7.45 5.04
N VAL A 161 -2.41 7.65 4.45
CA VAL A 161 -3.26 6.54 4.05
C VAL A 161 -3.81 6.74 2.64
N LEU A 162 -3.45 5.80 1.76
CA LEU A 162 -3.72 5.86 0.33
C LEU A 162 -4.81 4.87 -0.09
N ALA A 163 -5.92 5.37 -0.61
CA ALA A 163 -7.06 4.56 -1.04
C ALA A 163 -7.44 3.46 -0.01
N PRO A 164 -7.65 3.81 1.28
CA PRO A 164 -7.95 2.82 2.30
C PRO A 164 -9.36 2.25 2.17
N ALA A 165 -9.46 0.96 2.47
CA ALA A 165 -10.73 0.30 2.66
C ALA A 165 -11.41 0.67 4.00
N ILE A 166 -12.75 0.69 4.00
CA ILE A 166 -13.56 0.87 5.22
C ILE A 166 -14.17 -0.46 5.68
N ASN A 167 -15.07 -1.04 4.89
CA ASN A 167 -15.75 -2.30 5.23
C ASN A 167 -15.50 -3.33 4.14
N TRP A 168 -15.05 -4.51 4.54
CA TRP A 168 -14.66 -5.58 3.61
C TRP A 168 -15.77 -5.96 2.62
N LEU A 169 -16.98 -6.19 3.13
CA LEU A 169 -18.10 -6.64 2.29
C LEU A 169 -18.60 -5.53 1.37
N ARG A 170 -18.71 -4.29 1.88
CA ARG A 170 -19.13 -3.14 1.06
C ARG A 170 -18.10 -2.82 -0.02
N GLN A 171 -16.82 -2.86 0.31
CA GLN A 171 -15.75 -2.70 -0.67
C GLN A 171 -15.77 -3.81 -1.72
N GLY A 172 -15.92 -5.08 -1.33
CA GLY A 172 -15.98 -6.19 -2.28
C GLY A 172 -17.14 -6.06 -3.28
N ARG A 173 -18.30 -5.61 -2.79
CA ARG A 173 -19.45 -5.29 -3.64
C ARG A 173 -19.17 -4.10 -4.57
N TYR A 174 -18.64 -3.00 -4.04
CA TYR A 174 -18.25 -1.84 -4.85
C TYR A 174 -17.27 -2.25 -5.96
N ASN A 175 -16.21 -2.97 -5.60
CA ASN A 175 -15.18 -3.39 -6.56
C ASN A 175 -15.77 -4.26 -7.68
N THR A 176 -16.62 -5.22 -7.33
CA THR A 176 -17.34 -6.04 -8.31
C THR A 176 -18.13 -5.17 -9.29
N ARG A 177 -18.94 -4.25 -8.76
CA ARG A 177 -19.80 -3.39 -9.57
C ARG A 177 -19.02 -2.40 -10.42
N ALA A 178 -18.02 -1.72 -9.84
CA ALA A 178 -17.20 -0.73 -10.52
C ALA A 178 -16.35 -1.38 -11.64
N ALA A 179 -15.73 -2.54 -11.38
CA ALA A 179 -14.93 -3.23 -12.37
C ALA A 179 -15.77 -3.74 -13.56
N MET A 180 -16.94 -4.33 -13.28
CA MET A 180 -17.85 -4.82 -14.33
C MET A 180 -18.46 -3.68 -15.14
N ALA A 181 -18.89 -2.59 -14.49
CA ALA A 181 -19.37 -1.40 -15.20
C ALA A 181 -18.27 -0.78 -16.09
N ALA A 182 -17.01 -0.74 -15.61
CA ALA A 182 -15.87 -0.27 -16.41
C ALA A 182 -15.55 -1.21 -17.58
N ALA A 183 -15.87 -2.50 -17.48
CA ALA A 183 -15.77 -3.48 -18.56
C ALA A 183 -16.94 -3.42 -19.57
N GLY A 184 -17.98 -2.64 -19.27
CA GLY A 184 -19.17 -2.50 -20.12
C GLY A 184 -20.25 -3.55 -19.90
N ASP A 185 -20.20 -4.29 -18.78
CA ASP A 185 -21.26 -5.23 -18.40
C ASP A 185 -22.56 -4.48 -18.06
N ASP A 186 -23.69 -5.11 -18.37
CA ASP A 186 -25.01 -4.57 -18.03
C ASP A 186 -25.41 -4.86 -16.57
N GLU A 187 -26.49 -4.22 -16.12
CA GLU A 187 -26.99 -4.34 -14.75
C GLU A 187 -27.38 -5.78 -14.38
N ALA A 188 -27.88 -6.57 -15.33
CA ALA A 188 -28.30 -7.95 -15.07
C ALA A 188 -27.07 -8.85 -14.83
N GLN A 189 -26.01 -8.68 -15.61
CA GLN A 189 -24.73 -9.37 -15.43
C GLN A 189 -24.08 -9.00 -14.09
N ILE A 190 -24.10 -7.72 -13.72
CA ILE A 190 -23.58 -7.24 -12.43
C ILE A 190 -24.36 -7.86 -11.27
N GLN A 191 -25.69 -7.83 -11.31
CA GLN A 191 -26.53 -8.41 -10.26
C GLN A 191 -26.35 -9.92 -10.13
N ALA A 192 -26.17 -10.63 -11.26
CA ALA A 192 -25.85 -12.06 -11.24
C ALA A 192 -24.50 -12.33 -10.56
N ARG A 193 -23.48 -11.49 -10.80
CA ARG A 193 -22.19 -11.61 -10.11
C ARG A 193 -22.29 -11.30 -8.62
N GLU A 194 -23.03 -10.26 -8.23
CA GLU A 194 -23.27 -9.94 -6.81
C GLU A 194 -24.07 -11.06 -6.10
N ALA A 195 -25.04 -11.68 -6.78
CA ALA A 195 -25.77 -12.84 -6.25
C ALA A 195 -24.83 -14.04 -6.04
N HIS A 196 -23.95 -14.31 -7.00
CA HIS A 196 -22.92 -15.34 -6.86
C HIS A 196 -22.00 -15.05 -5.66
N TRP A 197 -21.53 -13.81 -5.49
CA TRP A 197 -20.71 -13.45 -4.32
C TRP A 197 -21.45 -13.62 -2.99
N ARG A 198 -22.74 -13.27 -2.93
CA ARG A 198 -23.58 -13.51 -1.75
C ARG A 198 -23.66 -15.01 -1.42
N HIS A 199 -23.78 -15.87 -2.43
CA HIS A 199 -23.74 -17.31 -2.21
C HIS A 199 -22.38 -17.79 -1.69
N ILE A 200 -21.26 -17.29 -2.22
CA ILE A 200 -19.94 -17.62 -1.64
C ILE A 200 -19.84 -17.14 -0.18
N GLN A 201 -20.40 -15.98 0.14
CA GLN A 201 -20.42 -15.47 1.52
C GLN A 201 -21.20 -16.39 2.46
N THR A 202 -22.38 -16.91 2.06
CA THR A 202 -23.12 -17.85 2.91
C THR A 202 -22.32 -19.14 3.15
N LEU A 203 -21.56 -19.60 2.16
CA LEU A 203 -20.64 -20.73 2.35
C LEU A 203 -19.48 -20.37 3.30
N LEU A 204 -18.91 -19.17 3.24
CA LEU A 204 -17.84 -18.73 4.14
C LEU A 204 -18.27 -18.72 5.62
N GLU A 205 -19.56 -18.48 5.90
CA GLU A 205 -20.13 -18.48 7.24
C GLU A 205 -20.33 -19.91 7.80
N GLN A 206 -20.48 -20.91 6.92
CA GLN A 206 -20.77 -22.29 7.30
C GLN A 206 -19.52 -23.03 7.81
N PRO A 207 -19.64 -23.89 8.85
CA PRO A 207 -18.53 -24.72 9.35
C PRO A 207 -17.86 -25.57 8.26
N ASP A 208 -18.64 -26.23 7.41
CA ASP A 208 -18.20 -27.13 6.34
C ASP A 208 -18.19 -26.47 4.94
N GLY A 209 -18.40 -25.16 4.88
CA GLY A 209 -18.64 -24.45 3.63
C GLY A 209 -17.49 -24.51 2.62
N TYR A 210 -16.24 -24.70 3.05
CA TYR A 210 -15.13 -24.92 2.11
C TYR A 210 -15.28 -26.23 1.32
N THR A 211 -15.78 -27.28 1.97
CA THR A 211 -16.03 -28.57 1.31
C THR A 211 -17.14 -28.41 0.27
N GLN A 212 -18.22 -27.70 0.61
CA GLN A 212 -19.29 -27.41 -0.34
C GLN A 212 -18.81 -26.53 -1.49
N TYR A 213 -18.11 -25.44 -1.19
CA TYR A 213 -17.51 -24.55 -2.18
C TYR A 213 -16.62 -25.33 -3.16
N ARG A 214 -15.76 -26.23 -2.67
CA ARG A 214 -14.95 -27.07 -3.55
C ARG A 214 -15.75 -28.02 -4.44
N ARG A 215 -16.87 -28.56 -3.95
CA ARG A 215 -17.77 -29.40 -4.77
C ARG A 215 -18.42 -28.58 -5.89
N GLU A 216 -18.80 -27.33 -5.60
CA GLU A 216 -19.46 -26.44 -6.56
C GLU A 216 -18.50 -25.87 -7.61
N TYR A 217 -17.29 -25.45 -7.22
CA TYR A 217 -16.37 -24.70 -8.10
C TYR A 217 -15.17 -25.52 -8.62
N GLY A 218 -14.91 -26.71 -8.08
CA GLY A 218 -13.86 -27.61 -8.58
C GLY A 218 -12.49 -26.93 -8.67
N VAL A 219 -11.91 -26.90 -9.89
CA VAL A 219 -10.60 -26.29 -10.17
C VAL A 219 -10.58 -24.76 -10.08
N ALA A 220 -11.75 -24.11 -10.17
CA ALA A 220 -11.88 -22.67 -10.03
C ALA A 220 -11.97 -22.24 -8.54
N ALA A 221 -12.01 -23.20 -7.61
CA ALA A 221 -12.07 -22.90 -6.19
C ALA A 221 -10.77 -22.24 -5.70
N LEU A 222 -10.93 -21.23 -4.84
CA LEU A 222 -9.83 -20.67 -4.04
C LEU A 222 -9.06 -21.76 -3.28
N SER A 223 -7.78 -21.50 -3.04
CA SER A 223 -6.96 -22.32 -2.15
C SER A 223 -7.51 -22.33 -0.72
N ALA A 224 -7.18 -23.38 0.05
CA ALA A 224 -7.61 -23.49 1.45
C ALA A 224 -7.08 -22.32 2.30
N ASP A 225 -5.85 -21.86 2.04
CA ASP A 225 -5.29 -20.69 2.70
C ASP A 225 -6.08 -19.42 2.38
N ARG A 226 -6.40 -19.18 1.12
CA ARG A 226 -7.17 -17.98 0.73
C ARG A 226 -8.59 -18.02 1.28
N TRP A 227 -9.23 -19.19 1.31
CA TRP A 227 -10.53 -19.37 1.95
C TRP A 227 -10.48 -19.03 3.44
N ARG A 228 -9.50 -19.59 4.18
CA ARG A 228 -9.32 -19.29 5.61
C ARG A 228 -9.06 -17.80 5.84
N PHE A 229 -8.21 -17.19 5.02
CA PHE A 229 -7.89 -15.77 5.10
C PHE A 229 -9.14 -14.90 4.95
N ILE A 230 -9.98 -15.16 3.94
CA ILE A 230 -11.22 -14.41 3.74
C ILE A 230 -12.17 -14.64 4.91
N ARG A 231 -12.38 -15.90 5.31
CA ARG A 231 -13.28 -16.24 6.42
C ARG A 231 -12.89 -15.54 7.73
N ALA A 232 -11.59 -15.44 8.01
CA ALA A 232 -11.08 -14.79 9.21
C ALA A 232 -11.22 -13.26 9.19
N ASN A 233 -11.30 -12.64 8.02
CA ASN A 233 -11.21 -11.19 7.85
C ASN A 233 -12.45 -10.53 7.22
N MET A 234 -13.40 -11.28 6.67
CA MET A 234 -14.54 -10.71 5.93
C MET A 234 -15.46 -9.82 6.79
N ALA A 235 -15.37 -9.92 8.12
CA ALA A 235 -16.08 -9.05 9.06
C ALA A 235 -15.33 -7.74 9.37
N SER A 236 -14.16 -7.48 8.76
CA SER A 236 -13.39 -6.26 9.00
C SER A 236 -14.16 -5.01 8.58
N ASP A 237 -14.34 -4.10 9.54
CA ASP A 237 -14.91 -2.77 9.36
C ASP A 237 -14.10 -1.76 10.18
N ALA A 238 -13.42 -0.85 9.49
CA ALA A 238 -12.58 0.18 10.08
C ALA A 238 -13.38 1.32 10.72
N THR A 239 -14.68 1.45 10.43
CA THR A 239 -15.50 2.63 10.77
C THR A 239 -15.36 3.03 12.23
N ALA A 240 -15.51 2.09 13.16
CA ALA A 240 -15.37 2.40 14.59
C ALA A 240 -13.90 2.69 14.97
N GLY A 241 -12.96 1.96 14.37
CA GLY A 241 -11.54 2.06 14.64
C GLY A 241 -10.92 3.39 14.22
N LEU A 242 -11.49 4.10 13.23
CA LEU A 242 -10.98 5.42 12.81
C LEU A 242 -10.90 6.43 13.97
N ARG A 243 -11.71 6.27 15.03
CA ARG A 243 -11.65 7.10 16.24
C ARG A 243 -10.37 6.93 17.05
N ASN A 244 -9.59 5.88 16.79
CA ASN A 244 -8.34 5.62 17.48
C ASN A 244 -7.20 6.54 17.00
N PHE A 245 -7.37 7.23 15.86
CA PHE A 245 -6.38 8.20 15.40
C PHE A 245 -6.38 9.45 16.29
N ASN A 246 -5.31 9.62 17.06
CA ASN A 246 -5.08 10.77 17.95
C ASN A 246 -3.99 11.72 17.41
N THR A 247 -3.42 11.43 16.25
CA THR A 247 -2.38 12.21 15.58
C THR A 247 -2.77 12.50 14.13
N PRO A 248 -2.08 13.43 13.43
CA PRO A 248 -2.46 13.83 12.08
C PRO A 248 -2.60 12.65 11.11
N VAL A 249 -3.71 12.64 10.37
CA VAL A 249 -4.04 11.68 9.31
C VAL A 249 -4.17 12.42 7.99
N HIS A 250 -3.50 11.91 6.98
CA HIS A 250 -3.61 12.41 5.61
C HIS A 250 -4.16 11.32 4.71
N LEU A 251 -5.39 11.54 4.26
CA LEU A 251 -6.14 10.64 3.40
C LEU A 251 -5.95 11.05 1.93
N ILE A 252 -5.49 10.13 1.11
CA ILE A 252 -5.26 10.35 -0.32
C ILE A 252 -6.16 9.40 -1.11
N LEU A 253 -6.96 9.95 -2.03
CA LEU A 253 -7.97 9.20 -2.79
C LEU A 253 -7.83 9.42 -4.30
N GLY A 254 -8.03 8.35 -5.07
CA GLY A 254 -8.09 8.40 -6.53
C GLY A 254 -9.53 8.52 -6.99
N GLY A 255 -9.84 9.48 -7.86
CA GLY A 255 -11.21 9.69 -8.36
C GLY A 255 -11.70 8.61 -9.33
N ARG A 256 -10.79 7.78 -9.89
CA ARG A 256 -11.09 6.65 -10.78
C ARG A 256 -10.79 5.30 -10.14
N ASP A 257 -10.78 5.24 -8.81
CA ASP A 257 -10.53 4.01 -8.08
C ASP A 257 -11.71 3.03 -8.25
N VAL A 258 -11.44 1.86 -8.85
CA VAL A 258 -12.42 0.78 -9.02
C VAL A 258 -12.30 -0.30 -7.95
N ASN A 259 -11.33 -0.20 -7.05
CA ASN A 259 -11.06 -1.16 -5.98
C ASN A 259 -11.66 -0.72 -4.64
N VAL A 260 -11.67 0.58 -4.38
CA VAL A 260 -12.20 1.21 -3.16
C VAL A 260 -13.13 2.35 -3.54
N ASP A 261 -14.26 2.42 -2.86
CA ASP A 261 -15.22 3.53 -3.00
C ASP A 261 -14.64 4.79 -2.35
N ALA A 262 -14.04 5.65 -3.17
CA ALA A 262 -13.42 6.89 -2.68
C ALA A 262 -14.43 7.81 -1.99
N ASP A 263 -15.69 7.83 -2.43
CA ASP A 263 -16.74 8.68 -1.86
C ASP A 263 -17.21 8.14 -0.51
N GLU A 264 -17.40 6.82 -0.39
CA GLU A 264 -17.67 6.19 0.90
C GLU A 264 -16.53 6.44 1.87
N THR A 265 -15.29 6.19 1.44
CA THR A 265 -14.09 6.34 2.27
C THR A 265 -13.94 7.77 2.77
N GLU A 266 -14.01 8.77 1.88
CA GLU A 266 -13.92 10.17 2.28
C GLU A 266 -15.00 10.55 3.30
N ARG A 267 -16.26 10.19 3.02
CA ARG A 267 -17.38 10.49 3.92
C ARG A 267 -17.17 9.88 5.29
N VAL A 268 -16.76 8.61 5.38
CA VAL A 268 -16.57 7.91 6.66
C VAL A 268 -15.40 8.49 7.44
N TYR A 269 -14.29 8.83 6.77
CA TYR A 269 -13.14 9.49 7.41
C TYR A 269 -13.54 10.85 7.99
N ARG A 270 -14.21 11.70 7.19
CA ARG A 270 -14.65 13.04 7.64
C ARG A 270 -15.68 12.99 8.77
N GLN A 271 -16.53 11.95 8.81
CA GLN A 271 -17.52 11.77 9.87
C GLN A 271 -16.91 11.27 11.18
N THR A 272 -15.75 10.62 11.13
CA THR A 272 -15.23 9.87 12.28
C THR A 272 -13.95 10.45 12.87
N ILE A 273 -13.07 10.98 12.03
CA ILE A 273 -11.80 11.58 12.47
C ILE A 273 -12.03 13.09 12.68
N PRO A 274 -11.60 13.68 13.81
CA PRO A 274 -11.69 15.11 14.03
C PRO A 274 -11.06 15.92 12.88
N ALA A 275 -11.72 16.98 12.44
CA ALA A 275 -11.24 17.83 11.34
C ALA A 275 -9.86 18.47 11.63
N SER A 276 -9.49 18.64 12.90
CA SER A 276 -8.16 19.12 13.31
C SER A 276 -7.04 18.10 13.07
N LEU A 277 -7.37 16.83 12.88
CA LEU A 277 -6.42 15.74 12.62
C LEU A 277 -6.46 15.29 11.16
N LEU A 278 -7.56 15.48 10.44
CA LEU A 278 -7.74 14.96 9.09
C LEU A 278 -7.45 16.00 8.01
N THR A 279 -6.54 15.66 7.12
CA THR A 279 -6.38 16.30 5.81
C THR A 279 -6.74 15.31 4.71
N VAL A 280 -7.36 15.79 3.63
CA VAL A 280 -7.84 14.93 2.54
C VAL A 280 -7.41 15.52 1.21
N THR A 281 -6.79 14.71 0.37
CA THR A 281 -6.45 15.03 -1.01
C THR A 281 -7.14 14.05 -1.95
N ARG A 282 -7.76 14.58 -3.01
CA ARG A 282 -8.35 13.80 -4.08
C ARG A 282 -7.64 14.10 -5.39
N ILE A 283 -7.22 13.04 -6.07
CA ILE A 283 -6.59 13.12 -7.38
C ILE A 283 -7.58 12.51 -8.37
N ASP A 284 -8.39 13.36 -9.02
CA ASP A 284 -9.59 12.94 -9.75
C ASP A 284 -9.31 11.93 -10.87
N GLU A 285 -8.17 12.08 -11.54
CA GLU A 285 -7.77 11.21 -12.66
C GLU A 285 -7.04 9.93 -12.21
N ALA A 286 -6.71 9.80 -10.92
CA ALA A 286 -5.93 8.70 -10.40
C ALA A 286 -6.75 7.44 -10.14
N ASP A 287 -6.11 6.29 -10.40
CA ASP A 287 -6.62 4.97 -10.06
C ASP A 287 -6.25 4.56 -8.62
N HIS A 288 -6.50 3.29 -8.28
CA HIS A 288 -6.28 2.75 -6.94
C HIS A 288 -4.82 2.89 -6.42
N VAL A 289 -3.84 2.86 -7.32
CA VAL A 289 -2.41 2.85 -6.97
C VAL A 289 -1.71 4.16 -7.37
N MET A 290 -2.49 5.19 -7.70
CA MET A 290 -2.03 6.52 -8.13
C MET A 290 -1.12 6.50 -9.34
N VAL A 291 -1.39 5.62 -10.31
CA VAL A 291 -0.68 5.60 -11.59
C VAL A 291 -1.53 6.22 -12.69
N LYS A 292 -0.87 6.78 -13.70
CA LYS A 292 -1.53 7.44 -14.84
C LYS A 292 -2.39 6.44 -15.64
N PRO A 293 -3.44 6.88 -16.35
CA PRO A 293 -4.43 5.97 -16.96
C PRO A 293 -3.83 5.04 -18.02
N LEU A 294 -2.73 5.46 -18.65
CA LEU A 294 -1.94 4.63 -19.56
C LEU A 294 -1.46 3.34 -18.90
N PHE A 295 -0.93 3.44 -17.67
CA PHE A 295 -0.37 2.32 -16.93
C PHE A 295 -1.44 1.43 -16.32
N ALA A 296 -2.55 2.03 -15.88
CA ALA A 296 -3.72 1.28 -15.42
C ALA A 296 -4.28 0.38 -16.53
N ARG A 297 -4.36 0.89 -17.78
CA ARG A 297 -4.84 0.13 -18.95
C ARG A 297 -3.83 -0.89 -19.46
N HIS A 298 -2.54 -0.59 -19.33
CA HIS A 298 -1.46 -1.42 -19.86
C HIS A 298 -0.36 -1.61 -18.81
N PRO A 299 -0.55 -2.49 -17.82
CA PRO A 299 0.39 -2.65 -16.71
C PRO A 299 1.81 -3.03 -17.14
N TRP A 300 1.97 -3.73 -18.26
CA TRP A 300 3.29 -4.07 -18.82
C TRP A 300 4.12 -2.82 -19.20
N LEU A 301 3.48 -1.69 -19.48
CA LEU A 301 4.15 -0.42 -19.74
C LEU A 301 4.83 0.15 -18.50
N ILE A 302 4.43 -0.25 -17.29
CA ILE A 302 5.11 0.18 -16.06
C ILE A 302 6.58 -0.24 -16.09
N ASN A 303 6.87 -1.47 -16.51
CA ASN A 303 8.24 -1.97 -16.58
C ASN A 303 9.03 -1.29 -17.72
N VAL A 304 8.38 -1.06 -18.86
CA VAL A 304 9.04 -0.47 -20.04
C VAL A 304 9.31 1.02 -19.83
N VAL A 305 8.29 1.80 -19.45
CA VAL A 305 8.44 3.24 -19.21
C VAL A 305 9.19 3.49 -17.89
N GLY A 306 8.97 2.65 -16.88
CA GLY A 306 9.66 2.73 -15.60
C GLY A 306 11.18 2.65 -15.73
N LEU A 307 11.69 1.86 -16.69
CA LEU A 307 13.13 1.78 -16.97
C LEU A 307 13.73 3.10 -17.47
N PHE A 308 13.00 3.86 -18.29
CA PHE A 308 13.50 5.10 -18.91
C PHE A 308 13.01 6.38 -18.25
N ALA A 309 11.96 6.30 -17.43
CA ALA A 309 11.30 7.43 -16.79
C ALA A 309 10.53 6.96 -15.52
N PRO A 310 11.20 6.42 -14.49
CA PRO A 310 10.56 5.79 -13.34
C PRO A 310 9.61 6.74 -12.57
N ARG A 311 10.01 8.01 -12.45
CA ARG A 311 9.22 9.06 -11.78
C ARG A 311 7.92 9.41 -12.50
N SER A 312 7.76 9.01 -13.77
CA SER A 312 6.59 9.35 -14.58
C SER A 312 5.41 8.40 -14.41
N VAL A 313 5.62 7.25 -13.75
CA VAL A 313 4.61 6.19 -13.57
C VAL A 313 3.48 6.66 -12.65
N GLN A 314 3.84 7.27 -11.53
CA GLN A 314 2.91 7.85 -10.56
C GLN A 314 2.52 9.28 -10.93
N TYR A 315 1.41 9.77 -10.36
CA TYR A 315 1.06 11.18 -10.45
C TYR A 315 2.05 12.04 -9.66
N ASP A 316 2.52 13.14 -10.28
CA ASP A 316 3.36 14.12 -9.59
C ASP A 316 2.61 14.78 -8.44
N ALA A 317 1.31 15.03 -8.62
CA ALA A 317 0.43 15.55 -7.58
C ALA A 317 0.46 14.66 -6.32
N TYR A 318 0.46 13.33 -6.48
CA TYR A 318 0.54 12.40 -5.35
C TYR A 318 1.87 12.55 -4.59
N ARG A 319 3.00 12.60 -5.31
CA ARG A 319 4.32 12.73 -4.67
C ARG A 319 4.50 14.08 -3.98
N GLN A 320 4.01 15.16 -4.62
CA GLN A 320 4.06 16.52 -4.08
C GLN A 320 3.18 16.68 -2.84
N ASP A 321 1.99 16.07 -2.84
CA ASP A 321 1.05 16.07 -1.73
C ASP A 321 1.64 15.36 -0.49
N VAL A 322 2.21 14.16 -0.68
CA VAL A 322 2.91 13.46 0.41
C VAL A 322 4.10 14.26 0.93
N ALA A 323 4.89 14.86 0.03
CA ALA A 323 6.01 15.71 0.42
C ALA A 323 5.55 16.94 1.24
N ALA A 324 4.47 17.60 0.81
CA ALA A 324 3.92 18.76 1.52
C ALA A 324 3.39 18.38 2.91
N PHE A 325 2.69 17.25 3.04
CA PHE A 325 2.23 16.77 4.33
C PHE A 325 3.39 16.48 5.28
N LEU A 326 4.44 15.80 4.81
CA LEU A 326 5.63 15.47 5.61
C LEU A 326 6.44 16.71 6.00
N ALA A 327 6.59 17.69 5.10
CA ALA A 327 7.25 18.96 5.39
C ALA A 327 6.56 19.74 6.52
N ALA A 328 5.24 19.60 6.65
CA ALA A 328 4.46 20.25 7.71
C ALA A 328 4.55 19.52 9.07
N GLN A 329 5.08 18.29 9.12
CA GLN A 329 5.19 17.55 10.36
C GLN A 329 6.41 18.03 11.18
N PRO A 330 6.31 18.06 12.53
CA PRO A 330 7.40 18.50 13.40
C PRO A 330 8.67 17.63 13.30
N CYS A 331 8.56 16.49 12.62
CA CYS A 331 9.57 15.45 12.50
C CYS A 331 10.55 15.63 11.32
N GLY A 332 10.27 16.51 10.36
CA GLY A 332 11.10 16.72 9.17
C GLY A 332 12.33 17.63 9.37
N HIS A 333 12.52 18.20 10.57
CA HIS A 333 13.47 19.30 10.77
C HIS A 333 14.52 19.07 11.87
N GLY A 334 14.82 17.82 12.23
CA GLY A 334 15.97 17.46 13.09
C GLY A 334 16.23 18.44 14.23
N ARG A 335 15.29 18.56 15.17
CA ARG A 335 15.46 19.38 16.38
C ARG A 335 16.04 18.57 17.52
#